data_AF-A0A1X1RJ55-F1
#
_entry.id   AF-A0A1X1RJ55-F1
#
_cell.length_a   1.000
_cell.length_b   1.000
_cell.length_c   1.000
_cell.angle_alpha   90.00
_cell.angle_beta   90.00
_cell.angle_gamma   90.00
#
_symmetry.space_group_name_H-M   'P 1'
#
loop_
_entity.id
_entity.type
_entity.pdbx_description
1 polymer ?
#
loop_
_entity_poly.entity_id
_entity_poly.type
_entity_poly.pdbx_seq_one_letter_code
_entity_poly.pdbx_strand_id
1 'polypeptide(L)'
;MTAYDTTAYRHNAPTPEPVPSLWCEVTLTLRGTGEVRTEGGTFLDAPREGDAGPRLSLGLLLAVAAYLRVDEPDGRHAAQIIHEIERQLARRPWAVLACPEGELRVTLVPAMIGPDMEDQP
;
A
#
# COMPACT_ATOMS: atom_id res chain seq x y z
N MET A 1 -1.41 -51.26 5.19
CA MET A 1 -2.09 -50.23 4.37
C MET A 1 -2.82 -49.30 5.33
N THR A 2 -2.29 -48.11 5.56
CA THR A 2 -2.89 -47.11 6.45
C THR A 2 -4.00 -46.40 5.68
N ALA A 3 -5.22 -46.46 6.19
CA ALA A 3 -6.36 -45.75 5.62
C ALA A 3 -6.15 -44.25 5.81
N TYR A 4 -6.05 -43.49 4.71
CA TYR A 4 -6.01 -42.04 4.77
C TYR A 4 -7.40 -41.54 5.18
N ASP A 5 -7.46 -40.71 6.22
CA ASP A 5 -8.66 -39.99 6.62
C ASP A 5 -8.95 -38.91 5.56
N THR A 6 -10.04 -39.09 4.81
CA THR A 6 -10.49 -38.17 3.76
C THR A 6 -11.50 -37.15 4.28
N THR A 7 -11.71 -37.06 5.59
CA THR A 7 -12.60 -36.07 6.18
C THR A 7 -12.09 -34.66 5.86
N ALA A 8 -12.92 -33.86 5.21
CA ALA A 8 -12.58 -32.50 4.83
C ALA A 8 -12.17 -31.69 6.07
N TYR A 9 -10.90 -31.25 6.10
CA TYR A 9 -10.42 -30.33 7.11
C TYR A 9 -11.20 -29.02 6.99
N ARG A 10 -12.18 -28.83 7.88
CA ARG A 10 -12.86 -27.54 8.03
C ARG A 10 -11.99 -26.67 8.92
N HIS A 11 -11.24 -25.79 8.29
CA HIS A 11 -10.53 -24.72 8.99
C HIS A 11 -11.56 -23.74 9.56
N ASN A 12 -12.04 -23.99 10.79
CA ASN A 12 -12.87 -23.05 11.56
C ASN A 12 -12.00 -21.94 12.15
N ALA A 13 -11.13 -21.30 11.36
CA ALA A 13 -10.50 -20.08 11.84
C ALA A 13 -11.54 -18.95 11.78
N PRO A 14 -11.60 -18.09 12.82
CA PRO A 14 -12.38 -16.86 12.72
C PRO A 14 -11.90 -16.11 11.48
N THR A 15 -12.85 -15.65 10.65
CA THR A 15 -12.53 -14.79 9.52
C THR A 15 -11.85 -13.55 10.10
N PRO A 16 -10.61 -13.22 9.70
CA PRO A 16 -9.93 -12.05 10.25
C PRO A 16 -10.77 -10.81 9.93
N GLU A 17 -10.89 -9.90 10.91
CA GLU A 17 -11.54 -8.62 10.69
C GLU A 17 -10.84 -7.88 9.53
N PRO A 18 -11.61 -7.21 8.64
CA PRO A 18 -11.02 -6.46 7.55
C PRO A 18 -10.13 -5.35 8.10
N VAL A 19 -8.91 -5.24 7.57
CA VAL A 19 -7.99 -4.17 7.94
C VAL A 19 -8.45 -2.87 7.26
N PRO A 20 -8.63 -1.76 8.00
CA PRO A 20 -9.05 -0.52 7.38
C PRO A 20 -7.95 0.02 6.46
N SER A 21 -8.32 0.48 5.27
CA SER A 21 -7.38 1.11 4.34
C SER A 21 -7.18 2.58 4.68
N LEU A 22 -5.95 3.06 4.52
CA LEU A 22 -5.55 4.45 4.70
C LEU A 22 -5.53 5.17 3.36
N TRP A 23 -6.05 6.40 3.35
CA TRP A 23 -5.89 7.29 2.22
C TRP A 23 -4.46 7.83 2.15
N CYS A 24 -3.89 7.84 0.96
CA CYS A 24 -2.62 8.50 0.72
C CYS A 24 -2.63 9.25 -0.60
N GLU A 25 -1.76 10.25 -0.65
CA GLU A 25 -1.44 11.00 -1.85
C GLU A 25 -0.06 10.57 -2.34
N VAL A 26 0.03 10.27 -3.64
CA VAL A 26 1.24 9.84 -4.32
C VAL A 26 1.61 10.94 -5.30
N THR A 27 2.81 11.48 -5.16
CA THR A 27 3.34 12.57 -5.98
C THR A 27 4.62 12.10 -6.67
N LEU A 28 4.67 12.15 -8.00
CA LEU A 28 5.87 11.92 -8.78
C LEU A 28 6.38 13.23 -9.36
N THR A 29 7.62 13.59 -9.04
CA THR A 29 8.31 14.71 -9.70
C THR A 29 9.24 14.17 -10.76
N LEU A 30 8.96 14.40 -12.04
CA LEU A 30 9.75 13.88 -13.15
C LEU A 30 11.12 14.58 -13.27
N ARG A 31 12.16 13.77 -13.44
CA ARG A 31 13.53 14.22 -13.66
C ARG A 31 13.64 14.84 -15.05
N GLY A 32 14.31 15.98 -15.14
CA GLY A 32 14.58 16.70 -16.40
C GLY A 32 13.52 17.75 -16.75
N THR A 33 12.24 17.47 -16.54
CA THR A 33 11.16 18.45 -16.76
C THR A 33 10.70 19.15 -15.48
N GLY A 34 10.84 18.48 -14.32
CA GLY A 34 10.27 18.94 -13.05
C GLY A 34 8.73 18.85 -13.01
N GLU A 35 8.11 18.16 -13.97
CA GLU A 35 6.65 18.00 -14.02
C GLU A 35 6.16 17.20 -12.82
N VAL A 36 5.04 17.65 -12.23
CA VAL A 36 4.35 17.04 -11.10
C VAL A 36 2.85 16.92 -11.45
N ARG A 37 2.09 15.89 -11.11
CA ARG A 37 2.49 14.55 -10.79
C ARG A 37 1.68 13.83 -9.69
N THR A 38 0.40 14.12 -9.43
CA THR A 38 -0.27 13.66 -8.18
C THR A 38 -1.51 12.79 -8.38
N GLU A 39 -1.66 11.75 -7.55
CA GLU A 39 -2.85 10.91 -7.45
C GLU A 39 -3.14 10.47 -6.01
N GLY A 40 -4.41 10.40 -5.63
CA GLY A 40 -4.85 10.00 -4.29
C GLY A 40 -5.65 8.70 -4.30
N GLY A 41 -5.50 7.87 -3.26
CA GLY A 41 -6.27 6.64 -3.15
C GLY A 41 -5.97 5.84 -1.88
N THR A 42 -6.70 4.73 -1.72
CA THR A 42 -6.56 3.80 -0.60
C THR A 42 -5.56 2.70 -0.94
N PHE A 43 -4.27 3.02 -0.89
CA PHE A 43 -3.20 2.09 -1.28
C PHE A 43 -2.48 1.45 -0.08
N LEU A 44 -2.74 1.93 1.14
CA LEU A 44 -2.09 1.50 2.37
C LEU A 44 -3.11 0.84 3.29
N ASP A 45 -2.69 -0.17 4.03
CA ASP A 45 -3.45 -0.76 5.11
C ASP A 45 -3.01 -0.14 6.45
N ALA A 46 -3.98 0.07 7.34
CA ALA A 46 -3.70 0.49 8.70
C ALA A 46 -2.84 -0.55 9.42
N PRO A 47 -1.92 -0.12 10.32
CA PRO A 47 -1.13 -1.04 11.11
C PRO A 47 -2.03 -1.94 11.97
N ARG A 48 -1.73 -3.23 12.02
CA ARG A 48 -2.33 -4.15 13.00
C ARG A 48 -1.66 -3.99 14.37
N GLU A 49 -2.28 -4.56 15.40
CA GLU A 49 -1.65 -4.64 16.72
C GLU A 49 -0.28 -5.34 16.62
N GLY A 50 0.77 -4.65 17.07
CA GLY A 50 2.16 -5.12 16.98
C GLY A 50 2.92 -4.71 15.72
N ASP A 51 2.28 -4.06 14.74
CA ASP A 51 2.97 -3.53 13.56
C ASP A 51 3.73 -2.24 13.88
N ALA A 52 4.88 -2.06 13.22
CA ALA A 52 5.70 -0.86 13.37
C ALA A 52 5.16 0.36 12.59
N GLY A 53 4.18 0.17 11.70
CA GLY A 53 3.64 1.22 10.85
C GLY A 53 2.68 0.68 9.78
N PRO A 54 2.15 1.56 8.93
CA PRO A 54 1.28 1.19 7.81
C PRO A 54 1.92 0.19 6.88
N ARG A 55 1.11 -0.71 6.33
CA ARG A 55 1.55 -1.70 5.34
C ARG A 55 1.10 -1.31 3.95
N LEU A 56 1.94 -1.57 2.97
CA LEU A 56 1.60 -1.30 1.58
C LEU A 56 0.83 -2.45 0.96
N SER A 57 -0.31 -2.13 0.37
CA SER A 57 -1.00 -3.06 -0.51
C SER A 57 -0.31 -3.09 -1.87
N LEU A 58 -0.51 -4.19 -2.61
CA LEU A 58 -0.09 -4.34 -4.00
C LEU A 58 -0.64 -3.19 -4.89
N GLY A 59 -1.71 -2.51 -4.47
CA GLY A 59 -2.31 -1.38 -5.18
C GLY A 59 -1.38 -0.19 -5.39
N LEU A 60 -0.50 0.15 -4.44
CA LEU A 60 0.48 1.23 -4.68
C LEU A 60 1.48 0.80 -5.76
N LEU A 61 1.96 -0.44 -5.73
CA LEU A 61 2.92 -0.96 -6.70
C LEU A 61 2.37 -0.92 -8.12
N LEU A 62 1.11 -1.34 -8.29
CA LEU A 62 0.42 -1.29 -9.58
C LEU A 62 0.18 0.14 -10.02
N ALA A 63 -0.24 1.03 -9.11
CA ALA A 63 -0.40 2.45 -9.41
C ALA A 63 0.95 3.07 -9.84
N VAL A 64 2.02 2.83 -9.09
CA VAL A 64 3.38 3.32 -9.38
C VAL A 64 3.89 2.77 -10.72
N ALA A 65 3.73 1.48 -11.00
CA ALA A 65 4.13 0.87 -12.27
C ALA A 65 3.35 1.45 -13.46
N ALA A 66 2.02 1.53 -13.34
CA ALA A 66 1.15 2.13 -14.36
C ALA A 66 1.50 3.62 -14.60
N TYR A 67 1.83 4.33 -13.54
CA TYR A 67 2.10 5.76 -13.57
C TYR A 67 3.48 6.10 -14.16
N LEU A 68 4.49 5.36 -13.74
CA LEU A 68 5.85 5.49 -14.25
C LEU A 68 5.99 4.96 -15.69
N ARG A 69 4.97 4.25 -16.20
CA ARG A 69 5.03 3.52 -17.47
C ARG A 69 6.28 2.63 -17.55
N VAL A 70 6.68 2.10 -16.40
CA VAL A 70 7.79 1.16 -16.27
C VAL A 70 7.21 -0.24 -16.23
N ASP A 71 8.04 -1.21 -16.60
CA ASP A 71 7.69 -2.61 -16.41
C ASP A 71 7.41 -2.87 -14.93
N GLU A 72 6.39 -3.67 -14.67
CA GLU A 72 6.08 -4.10 -13.30
C GLU A 72 7.34 -4.67 -12.67
N PRO A 73 7.76 -4.16 -11.50
CA PRO A 73 8.98 -4.65 -10.88
C PRO A 73 8.81 -6.14 -10.55
N ASP A 74 9.86 -6.92 -10.75
CA ASP A 74 9.84 -8.32 -10.33
C ASP A 74 9.53 -8.43 -8.82
N GLY A 75 9.05 -9.60 -8.37
CA GLY A 75 8.59 -9.75 -6.98
C GLY A 75 9.65 -9.42 -5.92
N ARG A 76 10.95 -9.52 -6.23
CA ARG A 76 12.03 -9.15 -5.31
C ARG A 76 12.20 -7.63 -5.29
N HIS A 77 12.22 -6.99 -6.44
CA HIS A 77 12.35 -5.53 -6.54
C HIS A 77 11.12 -4.82 -5.95
N ALA A 78 9.92 -5.36 -6.21
CA ALA A 78 8.67 -4.93 -5.61
C ALA A 78 8.71 -4.98 -4.08
N ALA A 79 9.20 -6.08 -3.51
CA ALA A 79 9.33 -6.24 -2.06
C ALA A 79 10.32 -5.23 -1.44
N GLN A 80 11.39 -4.88 -2.14
CA GLN A 80 12.36 -3.87 -1.68
C GLN A 80 11.73 -2.46 -1.65
N ILE A 81 10.97 -2.11 -2.69
CA ILE A 81 10.25 -0.83 -2.79
C ILE A 81 9.23 -0.72 -1.66
N ILE A 82 8.40 -1.76 -1.44
CA ILE A 82 7.43 -1.82 -0.35
C ILE A 82 8.14 -1.62 0.99
N HIS A 83 9.18 -2.43 1.26
CA HIS A 83 9.87 -2.39 2.55
C HIS A 83 10.47 -1.01 2.84
N GLU A 84 11.04 -0.34 1.83
CA GLU A 84 11.61 0.99 1.99
C GLU A 84 10.53 2.05 2.31
N ILE A 85 9.38 2.01 1.63
CA ILE A 85 8.27 2.92 1.93
C ILE A 85 7.71 2.66 3.33
N GLU A 86 7.42 1.41 3.67
CA GLU A 86 6.90 1.03 5.00
C GLU A 86 7.85 1.48 6.12
N ARG A 87 9.16 1.28 5.94
CA ARG A 87 10.17 1.72 6.90
C ARG A 87 10.14 3.23 7.13
N GLN A 88 9.91 4.02 6.08
CA GLN A 88 9.79 5.47 6.19
C GLN A 88 8.46 5.87 6.82
N LEU A 89 7.35 5.24 6.43
CA LEU A 89 6.01 5.52 6.96
C LEU A 89 5.87 5.15 8.44
N ALA A 90 6.62 4.15 8.92
CA ALA A 90 6.73 3.81 10.34
C ALA A 90 7.29 4.96 11.21
N ARG A 91 7.99 5.93 10.62
CA ARG A 91 8.69 7.00 11.35
C ARG A 91 8.11 8.39 11.11
N ARG A 92 7.36 8.57 10.04
CA ARG A 92 6.85 9.87 9.59
C ARG A 92 5.68 9.66 8.62
N PRO A 93 4.77 10.63 8.46
CA PRO A 93 3.58 10.47 7.62
C PRO A 93 3.88 10.55 6.11
N TRP A 94 5.13 10.33 5.69
CA TRP A 94 5.50 10.38 4.27
C TRP A 94 6.76 9.56 3.97
N ALA A 95 6.82 9.01 2.78
CA ALA A 95 7.97 8.29 2.23
C ALA A 95 8.41 8.92 0.92
N VAL A 96 9.70 8.84 0.63
CA VAL A 96 10.30 9.30 -0.62
C VAL A 96 11.16 8.19 -1.21
N LEU A 97 11.00 7.95 -2.51
CA LEU A 97 11.80 7.05 -3.31
C LEU A 97 12.41 7.82 -4.47
N ALA A 98 13.73 7.72 -4.60
CA ALA A 98 14.41 8.18 -5.79
C ALA A 98 14.32 7.09 -6.88
N CYS A 99 13.70 7.45 -8.00
CA CYS A 99 13.58 6.62 -9.20
C CYS A 99 14.46 7.20 -10.32
N PRO A 100 14.83 6.40 -11.34
CA PRO A 100 15.47 6.93 -12.54
C PRO A 100 14.67 8.07 -13.19
N GLU A 101 13.34 7.92 -13.21
CA GLU A 101 12.38 8.83 -13.84
C GLU A 101 12.15 10.10 -13.02
N GLY A 102 12.50 10.11 -11.73
CA GLY A 102 12.08 11.18 -10.84
C GLY A 102 12.14 10.87 -9.36
N GLU A 103 11.41 11.64 -8.57
CA GLU A 103 11.22 11.40 -7.15
C GLU A 103 9.75 11.07 -6.89
N LEU A 104 9.49 9.89 -6.33
CA LEU A 104 8.17 9.48 -5.87
C LEU A 104 8.04 9.80 -4.39
N ARG A 105 7.00 10.54 -4.02
CA ARG A 105 6.63 10.82 -2.64
C ARG A 105 5.27 10.21 -2.36
N VAL A 106 5.17 9.46 -1.26
CA VAL A 106 3.91 8.94 -0.73
C VAL A 106 3.63 9.68 0.57
N THR A 107 2.47 10.31 0.70
CA THR A 107 2.07 11.06 1.89
C THR A 107 0.80 10.45 2.45
N LEU A 108 0.83 10.05 3.73
CA LEU A 108 -0.38 9.68 4.46
C LEU A 108 -1.21 10.94 4.66
N VAL A 109 -2.44 10.90 4.17
CA VAL A 109 -3.40 11.96 4.42
C VAL A 109 -4.24 11.47 5.60
N PRO A 110 -4.28 12.21 6.73
CA PRO A 110 -5.25 11.91 7.76
C PRO A 110 -6.61 11.85 7.09
N ALA A 111 -7.44 10.85 7.41
CA ALA A 111 -8.84 10.94 7.06
C ALA A 111 -9.33 12.25 7.67
N MET A 112 -9.49 13.31 6.86
CA MET A 112 -10.34 14.40 7.28
C MET A 112 -11.66 13.70 7.56
N ILE A 113 -12.24 13.95 8.73
CA ILE A 113 -13.65 13.70 8.96
C ILE A 113 -14.36 14.57 7.90
N GLY A 114 -14.52 14.03 6.70
CA GLY A 114 -15.28 14.56 5.58
C GLY A 114 -16.64 13.87 5.58
N PRO A 115 -17.70 14.52 5.12
CA PRO A 115 -19.10 14.29 5.52
C PRO A 115 -19.75 13.00 5.00
N ASP A 116 -18.97 11.94 4.73
CA ASP A 116 -19.47 10.65 4.23
C ASP A 116 -19.96 9.72 5.36
N MET A 117 -20.03 10.22 6.60
CA MET A 117 -20.77 9.58 7.71
C MET A 117 -22.23 10.06 7.80
N GLU A 118 -22.72 10.82 6.82
CA GLU A 118 -24.11 11.22 6.67
C GLU A 118 -24.67 10.75 5.31
N ASP A 119 -24.58 9.46 4.97
CA ASP A 119 -25.62 8.82 4.14
C ASP A 119 -25.42 7.31 4.09
N GLN A 120 -25.97 6.60 5.08
CA GLN A 120 -26.44 5.24 4.85
C GLN A 120 -27.90 5.17 5.31
N PRO A 121 -28.85 4.78 4.43
CA PRO A 121 -30.25 4.59 4.80
C PRO A 121 -30.45 3.41 5.76
#